data_AF-A0AAD4HGY7-F1
#
_entry.id   AF-A0AAD4HGY7-F1
#
_cell.length_a   1.000
_cell.length_b   1.000
_cell.length_c   1.000
_cell.angle_alpha   90.00
_cell.angle_beta   90.00
_cell.angle_gamma   90.00
#
_symmetry.space_group_name_H-M   'P 1'
#
loop_
_entity.id
_entity.type
_entity.pdbx_description
1 polymer ?
#
loop_
_entity_poly.entity_id
_entity_poly.type
_entity_poly.pdbx_seq_one_letter_code
_entity_poly.pdbx_strand_id
1 'polypeptide(L)'
;KQCLQGTRTEVLSQITDWVNSTEDDVPRVLWLSGNAGKGKSAIAHTVVKWFSDAGGLGSCYCFDQDRGADRHHEKIFSTISCSV
;
A
#
# COMPACT_ATOMS: atom_id res chain seq x y z
N LYS A 1 10.10 4.01 3.32
CA LYS A 1 10.05 4.16 4.80
C LYS A 1 9.06 3.12 5.33
N GLN A 2 9.39 2.35 6.36
CA GLN A 2 8.51 1.30 6.89
C GLN A 2 8.05 1.63 8.31
N CYS A 3 7.05 0.91 8.81
CA CYS A 3 6.68 0.96 10.22
C CYS A 3 7.86 0.51 11.08
N LEU A 4 8.01 1.14 12.25
CA LEU A 4 8.95 0.67 13.25
C LEU A 4 8.47 -0.71 13.76
N GLN A 5 9.40 -1.60 14.08
CA GLN A 5 9.05 -2.91 14.64
C GLN A 5 8.13 -2.76 15.86
N GLY A 6 7.13 -3.62 15.96
CA GLY A 6 6.14 -3.60 17.04
C GLY A 6 5.13 -2.45 16.99
N THR A 7 5.16 -1.58 15.97
CA THR A 7 4.16 -0.51 15.83
C THR A 7 3.09 -0.86 14.79
N ARG A 8 1.86 -0.38 15.00
CA ARG A 8 0.73 -0.54 14.05
C ARG A 8 0.44 -2.01 13.70
N THR A 9 0.77 -2.92 14.62
CA THR A 9 0.62 -4.38 14.47
C THR A 9 -0.83 -4.76 14.23
N GLU A 10 -1.78 -4.10 14.89
CA GLU A 10 -3.20 -4.34 14.72
C GLU A 10 -3.67 -4.06 13.29
N VAL A 11 -3.34 -2.88 12.74
CA VAL A 11 -3.70 -2.52 11.36
C VAL A 11 -3.00 -3.45 10.36
N LEU A 12 -1.73 -3.79 10.60
CA LEU A 12 -0.98 -4.70 9.75
C LEU A 12 -1.57 -6.11 9.76
N SER A 13 -2.06 -6.60 10.91
CA SER A 13 -2.77 -7.87 11.03
C SER A 13 -4.07 -7.84 10.23
N GLN A 14 -4.90 -6.81 10.42
CA GLN A 14 -6.16 -6.66 9.70
C GLN A 14 -5.98 -6.67 8.18
N ILE A 15 -4.94 -5.99 7.67
CA ILE A 15 -4.62 -6.00 6.24
C ILE A 15 -4.17 -7.40 5.80
N THR A 16 -3.40 -8.12 6.62
CA THR A 16 -2.95 -9.47 6.31
C THR A 16 -4.12 -10.45 6.26
N ASP A 17 -5.01 -10.38 7.24
CA ASP A 17 -6.23 -11.21 7.29
C ASP A 17 -7.13 -10.90 6.08
N TRP A 18 -7.25 -9.61 5.73
CA TRP A 18 -7.99 -9.17 4.55
C TRP A 18 -7.43 -9.72 3.23
N VAL A 19 -6.11 -9.68 3.03
CA VAL A 19 -5.47 -10.23 1.81
C VAL A 19 -5.64 -11.74 1.73
N ASN A 20 -5.55 -12.44 2.85
CA ASN A 20 -5.63 -13.91 2.89
C ASN A 20 -7.07 -14.43 2.92
N SER A 21 -8.08 -13.56 3.04
CA SER A 21 -9.46 -14.00 3.12
C SER A 21 -9.97 -14.51 1.77
N THR A 22 -10.48 -15.74 1.79
CA THR A 22 -11.05 -16.46 0.64
C THR A 22 -12.57 -16.32 0.55
N GLU A 23 -13.21 -15.64 1.49
CA GLU A 23 -14.66 -15.46 1.48
C GLU A 23 -15.10 -14.60 0.28
N ASP A 24 -16.30 -14.89 -0.23
CA ASP A 24 -16.87 -14.21 -1.39
C ASP A 24 -17.36 -12.78 -1.07
N ASP A 25 -17.61 -12.48 0.21
CA ASP A 25 -18.13 -11.19 0.69
C ASP A 25 -17.02 -10.18 1.04
N VAL A 26 -15.74 -10.57 0.93
CA VAL A 26 -14.61 -9.70 1.28
C VAL A 26 -14.36 -8.67 0.18
N PRO A 27 -14.33 -7.36 0.51
CA PRO A 27 -14.05 -6.33 -0.48
C PRO A 27 -12.65 -6.51 -1.07
N ARG A 28 -12.48 -6.40 -2.38
CA ARG A 28 -11.15 -6.53 -3.04
C ARG A 28 -10.35 -5.22 -3.08
N VAL A 29 -10.89 -4.14 -2.49
CA VAL A 29 -10.22 -2.84 -2.35
C VAL A 29 -10.24 -2.42 -0.89
N LEU A 30 -9.06 -2.13 -0.34
CA LEU A 30 -8.88 -1.60 1.01
C LEU A 30 -8.47 -0.13 0.96
N TRP A 31 -9.21 0.72 1.68
CA TRP A 31 -8.93 2.16 1.77
C TRP A 31 -8.39 2.55 3.15
N LEU A 32 -7.12 2.97 3.21
CA LEU A 32 -6.47 3.40 4.45
C LEU A 32 -6.51 4.94 4.58
N SER A 33 -7.45 5.47 5.37
CA SER A 33 -7.56 6.91 5.68
C SER A 33 -7.05 7.26 7.08
N GLY A 34 -6.68 8.53 7.29
CA GLY A 34 -6.26 9.06 8.59
C GLY A 34 -5.59 10.43 8.48
N ASN A 35 -5.23 11.05 9.60
CA ASN A 35 -4.61 12.39 9.61
C ASN A 35 -3.26 12.41 8.87
N ALA A 36 -2.91 13.57 8.30
CA ALA A 36 -1.60 13.80 7.71
C ALA A 36 -0.47 13.51 8.72
N GLY A 37 0.67 13.02 8.24
CA GLY A 37 1.84 12.72 9.09
C GLY A 37 1.74 11.46 9.96
N LYS A 38 0.60 10.74 10.00
CA LYS A 38 0.45 9.53 10.83
C LYS A 38 1.12 8.25 10.27
N GLY A 39 1.81 8.37 9.13
CA GLY A 39 2.61 7.28 8.57
C GLY A 39 1.81 6.24 7.77
N LYS A 40 0.72 6.65 7.10
CA LYS A 40 -0.06 5.78 6.20
C LYS A 40 0.80 5.16 5.11
N SER A 41 1.66 5.96 4.47
CA SER A 41 2.61 5.46 3.47
C SER A 41 3.61 4.46 4.08
N ALA A 42 3.95 4.60 5.36
CA ALA A 42 4.83 3.64 6.04
C ALA A 42 4.14 2.28 6.24
N ILE A 43 2.82 2.26 6.51
CA ILE A 43 2.02 1.03 6.54
C ILE A 43 2.01 0.37 5.17
N ALA A 44 1.70 1.12 4.11
CA ALA A 44 1.69 0.61 2.73
C ALA A 44 3.04 -0.03 2.34
N HIS A 45 4.16 0.64 2.61
CA HIS A 45 5.49 0.08 2.35
C HIS A 45 5.84 -1.14 3.22
N THR A 46 5.25 -1.27 4.41
CA THR A 46 5.47 -2.45 5.26
C THR A 46 4.75 -3.66 4.69
N VAL A 47 3.48 -3.48 4.32
CA VAL A 47 2.65 -4.51 3.68
C VAL A 47 3.28 -4.98 2.36
N VAL A 48 3.66 -4.04 1.49
CA VAL A 48 4.34 -4.35 0.22
C VAL A 48 5.61 -5.18 0.46
N LYS A 49 6.44 -4.81 1.44
CA LYS A 49 7.65 -5.58 1.73
C LYS A 49 7.32 -6.99 2.21
N TRP A 50 6.35 -7.17 3.11
CA TRP A 50 5.97 -8.49 3.60
C TRP A 50 5.49 -9.41 2.47
N PHE A 51 4.62 -8.93 1.59
CA PHE A 51 4.14 -9.72 0.45
C PHE A 51 5.21 -9.92 -0.63
N SER A 52 6.14 -8.98 -0.79
CA SER A 52 7.31 -9.16 -1.66
C SER A 52 8.24 -10.24 -1.11
N ASP A 53 8.51 -10.24 0.20
CA ASP A 53 9.38 -11.21 0.86
C ASP A 53 8.71 -12.61 0.88
N ALA A 54 7.38 -12.68 0.95
CA ALA A 54 6.60 -13.92 0.88
C ALA A 54 6.36 -14.43 -0.56
N GLY A 55 6.77 -13.68 -1.60
CA GLY A 55 6.58 -14.03 -3.01
C GLY A 55 5.14 -13.87 -3.54
N GLY A 56 4.25 -13.21 -2.80
CA GLY A 56 2.84 -13.00 -3.16
C GLY A 56 2.54 -11.65 -3.81
N LEU A 57 3.51 -10.75 -3.92
CA LEU A 57 3.32 -9.43 -4.52
C LEU A 57 3.48 -9.47 -6.05
N GLY A 58 2.39 -9.24 -6.78
CA GLY A 58 2.46 -9.10 -8.25
C GLY A 58 3.06 -7.76 -8.69
N SER A 59 2.56 -6.64 -8.16
CA SER A 59 3.12 -5.30 -8.40
C SER A 59 2.73 -4.34 -7.27
N CYS A 60 3.50 -3.25 -7.10
CA CYS A 60 3.15 -2.17 -6.21
C CYS A 60 3.49 -0.81 -6.83
N TYR A 61 2.57 0.14 -6.71
CA TYR A 61 2.78 1.52 -7.18
C TYR A 61 2.60 2.47 -5.99
N CYS A 62 3.50 3.45 -5.87
CA CYS A 62 3.46 4.45 -4.80
C CYS A 62 3.50 5.83 -5.42
N PHE A 63 2.58 6.70 -5.02
CA PHE A 63 2.50 8.08 -5.47
C PHE A 63 2.80 9.02 -4.30
N ASP A 64 3.64 10.03 -4.53
CA ASP A 64 3.96 11.05 -3.54
C ASP A 64 3.58 12.44 -4.08
N GLN A 65 2.53 13.03 -3.50
CA GLN A 65 1.97 14.31 -3.94
C GLN A 65 2.84 15.52 -3.55
N ASP A 66 3.82 15.33 -2.66
CA ASP A 66 4.72 16.39 -2.19
C ASP A 66 5.88 16.66 -3.17
N ARG A 67 6.20 15.70 -4.05
CA ARG A 67 7.09 15.95 -5.18
C ARG A 67 6.31 16.72 -6.24
N GLY A 68 6.50 18.03 -6.29
CA GLY A 68 5.78 18.95 -7.19
C GLY A 68 5.73 18.56 -8.69
N ALA A 69 6.55 17.60 -9.14
CA ALA A 69 6.56 17.05 -10.50
C ALA A 69 5.51 15.94 -10.78
N ASP A 70 4.85 15.40 -9.75
CA ASP A 70 3.88 14.29 -9.83
C ASP A 70 2.42 14.72 -9.59
N ARG A 71 2.16 16.03 -9.52
CA ARG A 71 0.81 16.59 -9.32
C ARG A 71 -0.12 16.49 -10.53
N HIS A 72 0.37 16.00 -11.67
CA HIS A 72 -0.47 15.81 -12.85
C HIS A 72 -1.21 14.48 -12.76
N HIS A 73 -2.54 14.57 -12.64
CA HIS A 73 -3.49 13.45 -12.80
C HIS A 73 -3.23 12.63 -14.07
N GLU A 74 -2.60 13.23 -15.09
CA GLU A 74 -2.19 12.58 -16.34
C GLU A 74 -1.09 11.52 -16.16
N LYS A 75 -0.27 11.61 -15.10
CA LYS A 75 0.81 10.67 -14.87
C LYS A 75 0.39 9.40 -14.14
N ILE A 76 -0.78 9.39 -13.48
CA ILE A 76 -1.26 8.24 -12.68
C ILE A 76 -1.29 6.96 -13.54
N PHE A 77 -1.83 7.05 -14.76
CA PHE A 77 -1.88 5.92 -15.67
C PHE A 77 -0.52 5.61 -16.33
N SER A 78 0.29 6.64 -16.60
CA SER A 78 1.62 6.45 -17.21
C SER A 78 2.58 5.64 -16.31
N THR A 79 2.54 5.86 -14.99
CA THR A 79 3.39 5.11 -14.04
C THR A 79 2.92 3.65 -13.86
N ILE A 80 1.66 3.36 -14.19
CA ILE A 80 1.12 1.99 -14.24
C ILE A 80 1.45 1.33 -15.59
N SER A 81 1.56 2.10 -16.68
CA SER A 81 1.85 1.57 -18.03
C SER A 81 3.34 1.46 -18.39
N CYS A 82 4.23 2.15 -17.66
CA CYS A 82 5.69 1.97 -17.81
C CYS A 82 6.16 0.79 -16.96
N SER A 83 5.69 -0.41 -17.30
CA SER A 83 6.35 -1.68 -16.97
C SER A 83 6.42 -2.47 -18.26
N VAL A 84 7.43 -2.15 -19.07
CA VAL A 84 7.85 -2.92 -20.25
C VAL A 84 9.29 -3.31 -20.04
#